data_AF-A0A101Y138-F1
#
_entry.id   AF-A0A101Y138-F1
#
_cell.length_a   1.000
_cell.length_b   1.000
_cell.length_c   1.000
_cell.angle_alpha   90.00
_cell.angle_beta   90.00
_cell.angle_gamma   90.00
#
_symmetry.space_group_name_H-M   'P 1'
#
loop_
_entity.id
_entity.type
_entity.pdbx_description
1 polymer ?
#
loop_
_entity_poly.entity_id
_entity_poly.type
_entity_poly.pdbx_seq_one_letter_code
_entity_poly.pdbx_strand_id
1 'polypeptide(L)'
;MRNITIRPNGFGMFMKDEIKKTGLPVFDFTIDSEAPISIMMCTTKELKNYGITLSKEQRERLDVVGFLRMNGFRGYSALYCLNDVLMDIASTK
;
A
#
# COMPACT_ATOMS: atom_id res chain seq x y z
N MET A 1 8.15 -1.32 19.39
CA MET A 1 7.33 -0.82 18.27
C MET A 1 5.86 -1.05 18.63
N ARG A 2 4.99 -0.04 18.55
CA ARG A 2 3.55 -0.26 18.80
C ARG A 2 2.96 -0.95 17.57
N ASN A 3 2.40 -2.15 17.75
CA ASN A 3 1.61 -2.82 16.71
C ASN A 3 0.31 -2.04 16.52
N ILE A 4 0.33 -1.05 15.63
CA ILE A 4 -0.86 -0.29 15.25
C ILE A 4 -1.52 -1.07 14.13
N THR A 5 -2.49 -1.91 14.47
CA THR A 5 -3.31 -2.62 13.49
C THR A 5 -4.27 -1.62 12.83
N ILE A 6 -3.87 -1.05 11.71
CA ILE A 6 -4.76 -0.32 10.81
C ILE A 6 -5.50 -1.29 9.89
N ARG A 7 -6.73 -0.97 9.51
CA ARG A 7 -7.50 -1.80 8.56
C ARG A 7 -8.04 -0.93 7.44
N PRO A 8 -8.02 -1.43 6.19
CA PRO A 8 -8.67 -0.71 5.11
C PRO A 8 -10.19 -0.73 5.30
N ASN A 9 -10.87 0.27 4.74
CA ASN A 9 -12.31 0.33 4.62
C ASN A 9 -12.84 -0.73 3.62
N GLY A 10 -14.16 -0.78 3.42
CA GLY A 10 -14.80 -1.72 2.48
C GLY A 10 -14.34 -1.61 1.02
N PHE A 11 -13.61 -0.54 0.65
CA PHE A 11 -13.03 -0.34 -0.68
C PHE A 11 -11.53 -0.64 -0.74
N GLY A 12 -10.93 -1.18 0.34
CA GLY A 12 -9.50 -1.46 0.38
C GLY A 12 -8.61 -0.24 0.62
N MET A 13 -9.17 0.89 1.07
CA MET A 13 -8.44 2.14 1.31
C MET A 13 -8.35 2.47 2.81
N PHE A 14 -7.26 3.13 3.22
CA PHE A 14 -7.02 3.57 4.59
C PHE A 14 -7.43 5.04 4.79
N MET A 15 -7.82 5.41 6.01
CA MET A 15 -8.21 6.78 6.35
C MET A 15 -7.04 7.62 6.87
N LYS A 16 -7.09 8.94 6.70
CA LYS A 16 -6.00 9.87 7.06
C LYS A 16 -5.55 9.75 8.52
N ASP A 17 -6.49 9.56 9.44
CA ASP A 17 -6.19 9.49 10.87
C ASP A 17 -5.58 8.14 11.27
N GLU A 18 -5.76 7.10 10.44
CA GLU A 18 -5.15 5.79 10.66
C GLU A 18 -3.71 5.80 10.16
N ILE A 19 -3.46 6.30 8.95
CA ILE A 19 -2.11 6.38 8.38
C ILE A 19 -1.19 7.26 9.22
N LYS A 20 -1.69 8.37 9.78
CA LYS A 20 -0.90 9.26 10.66
C LYS A 20 -0.34 8.54 11.88
N LYS A 21 -1.06 7.55 12.40
CA LYS A 21 -0.62 6.77 13.56
C LYS A 21 0.56 5.85 13.22
N THR A 22 0.70 5.44 11.96
CA THR A 22 1.76 4.53 11.52
C THR A 22 3.14 5.17 11.45
N GLY A 23 3.21 6.47 11.19
CA GLY A 23 4.47 7.17 10.91
C GLY A 23 5.13 6.82 9.56
N LEU A 24 4.45 6.04 8.70
CA LEU A 24 4.93 5.67 7.38
C LEU A 24 4.82 6.84 6.39
N PRO A 25 5.65 6.85 5.32
CA PRO A 25 5.60 7.90 4.31
C PRO A 25 4.25 7.94 3.59
N VAL A 26 3.79 9.15 3.30
CA VAL A 26 2.57 9.41 2.53
C VAL A 26 2.96 10.17 1.27
N PHE A 27 2.69 9.57 0.12
CA PHE A 27 2.90 10.18 -1.17
C PHE A 27 1.55 10.72 -1.66
N ASP A 28 1.42 12.05 -1.70
CA ASP A 28 0.17 12.72 -2.02
C ASP A 28 0.25 13.43 -3.37
N PHE A 29 -0.43 12.86 -4.36
CA PHE A 29 -0.54 13.39 -5.73
C PHE A 29 -1.82 14.19 -5.93
N THR A 30 -2.56 14.50 -4.86
CA THR A 30 -3.69 15.46 -4.92
C THR A 30 -3.24 16.89 -4.73
N ILE A 31 -2.03 17.07 -4.23
CA ILE A 31 -1.33 18.35 -4.15
C ILE A 31 -0.33 18.42 -5.31
N ASP A 32 -0.08 19.61 -5.85
CA ASP A 32 0.94 19.87 -6.89
C ASP A 32 2.36 19.73 -6.28
N SER A 33 2.68 18.52 -5.83
CA SER A 33 3.94 18.12 -5.24
C SER A 33 4.42 16.89 -5.98
N GLU A 34 5.50 17.04 -6.73
CA GLU A 34 6.22 15.95 -7.40
C GLU A 34 7.00 15.11 -6.38
N ALA A 35 6.34 14.50 -5.39
CA ALA A 35 7.01 13.57 -4.51
C ALA A 35 7.31 12.28 -5.29
N PRO A 36 8.59 11.96 -5.58
CA PRO A 36 8.89 10.76 -6.35
C PRO A 36 8.58 9.52 -5.50
N ILE A 37 7.71 8.64 -6.02
CA ILE A 37 7.57 7.27 -5.50
C ILE A 37 8.69 6.43 -6.11
N SER A 38 9.36 5.61 -5.31
CA SER A 38 10.31 4.62 -5.82
C SER A 38 9.63 3.65 -6.78
N ILE A 39 10.25 3.32 -7.92
CA ILE A 39 9.75 2.33 -8.88
C ILE A 39 9.50 0.94 -8.25
N MET A 40 10.11 0.69 -7.10
CA MET A 40 9.94 -0.56 -6.35
C MET A 40 8.70 -0.57 -5.45
N MET A 41 7.97 0.53 -5.32
CA MET A 41 6.73 0.61 -4.55
C MET A 41 5.53 0.43 -5.46
N CYS A 42 4.58 -0.39 -5.04
CA CYS A 42 3.38 -0.68 -5.82
C CYS A 42 2.14 -0.77 -4.94
N THR A 43 1.01 -0.34 -5.49
CA THR A 43 -0.32 -0.54 -4.93
C THR A 43 -0.89 -1.90 -5.33
N THR A 44 -1.91 -2.36 -4.60
CA THR A 44 -2.68 -3.56 -5.01
C THR A 44 -3.33 -3.41 -6.39
N LYS A 45 -3.63 -2.19 -6.84
CA LYS A 45 -4.18 -1.94 -8.17
C LYS A 45 -3.13 -2.18 -9.26
N GLU A 46 -1.91 -1.70 -9.05
CA GLU A 46 -0.80 -1.92 -9.99
C GLU A 46 -0.44 -3.39 -10.07
N LEU A 47 -0.39 -4.10 -8.94
CA LEU A 47 -0.19 -5.56 -8.93
C LEU A 47 -1.24 -6.28 -9.79
N LYS A 48 -2.51 -5.90 -9.69
CA LYS A 48 -3.58 -6.47 -10.53
C LYS A 48 -3.37 -6.20 -12.02
N ASN A 49 -2.83 -5.04 -12.40
CA ASN A 49 -2.49 -4.76 -13.79
C ASN A 49 -1.38 -5.69 -14.31
N TYR A 50 -0.52 -6.20 -13.42
CA TYR A 50 0.49 -7.22 -13.72
C TYR A 50 -0.03 -8.67 -13.57
N GLY A 51 -1.34 -8.87 -13.35
CA GLY A 51 -1.93 -10.19 -13.13
C GLY A 51 -1.68 -10.78 -11.74
N ILE A 52 -1.15 -10.00 -10.80
CA ILE A 52 -0.88 -10.42 -9.43
C ILE A 52 -2.04 -10.00 -8.53
N THR A 53 -2.71 -10.97 -7.90
CA THR A 53 -3.73 -10.72 -6.88
C THR A 53 -3.28 -11.28 -5.55
N LEU A 54 -3.04 -10.41 -4.57
CA LEU A 54 -2.68 -10.81 -3.22
C LEU A 54 -3.89 -11.42 -2.48
N SER A 55 -3.68 -12.56 -1.83
CA SER A 55 -4.65 -13.16 -0.92
C SER A 55 -4.89 -12.26 0.30
N LYS A 56 -5.85 -12.63 1.15
CA LYS A 56 -6.05 -11.91 2.42
C LYS A 56 -4.83 -12.08 3.33
N GLU A 57 -4.33 -13.29 3.45
CA GLU A 57 -3.17 -13.68 4.26
C GLU A 57 -1.90 -12.96 3.77
N GLN A 58 -1.71 -12.87 2.45
CA GLN A 58 -0.58 -12.13 1.86
C GLN A 58 -0.65 -10.64 2.22
N ARG A 59 -1.84 -10.02 2.16
CA ARG A 59 -2.00 -8.62 2.53
C ARG A 59 -1.80 -8.35 4.02
N GLU A 60 -2.03 -9.35 4.86
CA GLU A 60 -1.82 -9.27 6.31
C GLU A 60 -0.36 -9.50 6.70
N ARG A 61 0.39 -10.32 5.94
CA ARG A 61 1.81 -10.63 6.22
C ARG A 61 2.81 -9.69 5.54
N LEU A 62 2.47 -9.16 4.36
CA LEU A 62 3.34 -8.24 3.63
C LEU A 62 3.31 -6.87 4.29
N ASP A 63 4.49 -6.33 4.57
CA ASP A 63 4.61 -5.02 5.19
C ASP A 63 4.18 -3.90 4.23
N VAL A 64 3.36 -2.99 4.77
CA VAL A 64 3.02 -1.75 4.09
C VAL A 64 4.19 -0.78 4.28
N VAL A 65 4.81 -0.34 3.19
CA VAL A 65 5.99 0.54 3.21
C VAL A 65 5.63 2.02 3.08
N GLY A 66 4.37 2.33 2.78
CA GLY A 66 3.88 3.70 2.65
C GLY A 66 2.43 3.76 2.18
N PHE A 67 1.94 4.96 1.97
CA PHE A 67 0.58 5.22 1.52
C PHE A 67 0.54 6.17 0.34
N LEU A 68 -0.33 5.90 -0.62
CA LEU A 68 -0.55 6.70 -1.81
C LEU A 68 -1.91 7.39 -1.76
N ARG A 69 -1.94 8.69 -2.00
CA ARG A 69 -3.15 9.49 -2.19
C ARG A 69 -3.21 10.01 -3.63
N MET A 70 -4.34 9.78 -4.29
CA MET A 70 -4.59 10.21 -5.67
C MET A 70 -5.94 10.92 -5.78
N ASN A 71 -6.08 11.74 -6.82
CA ASN A 71 -7.33 12.41 -7.14
C ASN A 71 -8.45 11.38 -7.42
N GLY A 72 -9.66 11.69 -6.95
CA GLY A 72 -10.84 10.83 -7.09
C GLY A 72 -10.95 9.68 -6.08
N PHE A 73 -9.93 9.43 -5.24
CA PHE A 73 -10.01 8.40 -4.20
C PHE A 73 -10.61 8.97 -2.92
N ARG A 74 -11.32 8.18 -2.12
CA ARG A 74 -11.85 8.60 -0.80
C ARG A 74 -10.94 8.21 0.38
N GLY A 75 -9.79 7.61 0.12
CA GLY A 75 -8.78 7.30 1.12
C GLY A 75 -7.37 7.15 0.52
N TYR A 76 -6.52 6.41 1.23
CA TYR A 76 -5.13 6.18 0.87
C TYR A 76 -4.94 4.71 0.51
N SER A 77 -4.25 4.43 -0.59
CA SER A 77 -3.88 3.07 -0.98
C SER A 77 -2.60 2.66 -0.26
N ALA A 78 -2.52 1.42 0.24
CA ALA A 78 -1.27 0.88 0.75
C ALA A 78 -0.26 0.66 -0.39
N LEU A 79 1.00 0.99 -0.12
CA LEU A 79 2.14 0.66 -0.95
C LEU A 79 2.88 -0.53 -0.35
N TYR A 80 3.29 -1.45 -1.21
CA TYR A 80 4.10 -2.61 -0.90
C TYR A 80 5.41 -2.54 -1.68
N CYS A 81 6.46 -3.15 -1.14
CA CYS A 81 7.69 -3.40 -1.89
C CYS A 81 7.43 -4.50 -2.92
N LEU A 82 7.65 -4.20 -4.21
CA LEU A 82 7.44 -5.14 -5.31
C LEU A 82 8.35 -6.37 -5.17
N ASN A 83 9.60 -6.20 -4.72
CA ASN A 83 10.51 -7.33 -4.48
C ASN A 83 9.96 -8.29 -3.42
N ASP A 84 9.45 -7.76 -2.32
CA ASP A 84 8.92 -8.58 -1.24
C ASP A 84 7.68 -9.35 -1.71
N VAL A 85 6.81 -8.70 -2.48
CA VAL A 85 5.67 -9.35 -3.14
C VAL A 85 6.11 -10.50 -4.06
N LEU A 86 7.13 -10.29 -4.89
CA LEU A 86 7.61 -11.31 -5.83
C LEU A 86 8.27 -12.49 -5.11
N MET A 87 9.08 -12.21 -4.08
CA MET A 87 9.70 -13.25 -3.25
C MET A 87 8.67 -14.07 -2.50
N ASP A 88 7.63 -13.42 -1.99
CA ASP A 88 6.51 -14.03 -1.29
C ASP A 88 5.73 -15.00 -2.19
N ILE A 89 5.45 -14.60 -3.43
CA ILE A 89 4.81 -15.44 -4.44
C ILE A 89 5.70 -16.63 -4.81
N ALA A 90 7.00 -16.40 -4.99
CA ALA A 90 7.95 -17.46 -5.34
C ALA A 90 8.10 -18.51 -4.22
N SER A 91 8.03 -18.08 -2.96
CA SER A 91 8.17 -18.96 -1.79
C SER A 91 6.92 -19.79 -1.48
N THR A 92 5.78 -19.48 -2.11
CA THR A 92 4.49 -20.18 -1.90
C THR A 92 4.20 -21.21 -3.01
N LYS A 93 5.15 -21.45 -3.93
CA LYS A 93 5.08 -22.51 -4.96
C LYS A 93 5.92 -23.71 -4.55
#